data_AF-A0AAW3TBH1-F1
#
_entry.id   AF-A0AAW3TBH1-F1
#
_cell.length_a   1.000
_cell.length_b   1.000
_cell.length_c   1.000
_cell.angle_alpha   90.00
_cell.angle_beta   90.00
_cell.angle_gamma   90.00
#
_symmetry.space_group_name_H-M   'P 1'
#
loop_
_entity.id
_entity.type
_entity.pdbx_description
1 polymer ?
#
loop_
_entity_poly.entity_id
_entity_poly.type
_entity_poly.pdbx_seq_one_letter_code
_entity_poly.pdbx_strand_id
1 'polypeptide(L)'
;MAAKSDRRERARTKAADRASMQRRARGRRRVLLAAAVVVVVAVGTALVASTITRGDHVSATPERATTAAPPWPAPSDPSARAQAAGLKVAGMEGTALHIHPHLSISVDGKPVTVPANIGIDVQRGGMSALHTHDTSGILHVESAKIEPFMLGQLFTEWGVALHDRQVGGYVDGERNDRVTVFVDGKRTSTPLPTIRLQDHQDIAIVITTAGTTPTAPAPFDWSAAG
;
A
#
# COMPACT_ATOMS: atom_id res chain seq x y z
N MET A 1 45.35 39.71 30.58
CA MET A 1 45.58 38.73 29.48
C MET A 1 45.15 37.29 29.80
N ALA A 2 44.43 37.01 30.91
CA ALA A 2 44.11 35.64 31.36
C ALA A 2 42.77 35.05 30.87
N ALA A 3 41.83 35.85 30.33
CA ALA A 3 40.50 35.36 29.95
C ALA A 3 40.44 34.65 28.57
N LYS A 4 41.46 34.85 27.71
CA LYS A 4 41.49 34.32 26.34
C LYS A 4 42.10 32.92 26.25
N SER A 5 42.95 32.53 27.21
CA SER A 5 43.54 31.20 27.38
C SER A 5 42.49 30.18 27.82
N ASP A 6 41.68 30.53 28.82
CA ASP A 6 40.66 29.63 29.41
C ASP A 6 39.58 29.21 28.40
N ARG A 7 39.17 30.10 27.49
CA ARG A 7 38.17 29.80 26.46
C ARG A 7 38.73 28.85 25.40
N ARG A 8 40.01 28.97 25.06
CA ARG A 8 40.69 28.07 24.10
C ARG A 8 40.93 26.69 24.70
N GLU A 9 41.23 26.63 25.99
CA GLU A 9 41.44 25.36 26.70
C GLU A 9 40.14 24.58 26.86
N ARG A 10 39.03 25.24 27.25
CA ARG A 10 37.69 24.63 27.33
C ARG A 10 37.15 24.15 25.97
N ALA A 11 37.53 24.81 24.88
CA ALA A 11 37.17 24.38 23.53
C ALA A 11 37.95 23.14 23.07
N ARG A 12 39.23 23.03 23.46
CA ARG A 12 40.08 21.86 23.17
C ARG A 12 39.63 20.62 23.95
N THR A 13 39.24 20.77 25.22
CA THR A 13 38.68 19.66 26.02
C THR A 13 37.37 19.15 25.43
N LYS A 14 36.42 20.03 25.07
CA LYS A 14 35.15 19.63 24.42
C LYS A 14 35.34 18.94 23.07
N ALA A 15 36.36 19.31 22.30
CA ALA A 15 36.67 18.66 21.02
C ALA A 15 37.28 17.26 21.20
N ALA A 16 38.15 17.09 22.20
CA ALA A 16 38.72 15.79 22.57
C ALA A 16 37.65 14.82 23.12
N ASP A 17 36.69 15.33 23.91
CA ASP A 17 35.56 14.55 24.41
C ASP A 17 34.61 14.10 23.30
N ARG A 18 34.32 14.97 22.32
CA ARG A 18 33.52 14.58 21.14
C ARG A 18 34.21 13.53 20.27
N ALA A 19 35.53 13.63 20.07
CA ALA A 19 36.30 12.66 19.31
C ALA A 19 36.39 11.28 20.01
N SER A 20 36.47 11.25 21.34
CA SER A 20 36.46 10.01 22.13
C SER A 20 35.08 9.34 22.15
N MET A 21 33.99 10.12 22.23
CA MET A 21 32.62 9.61 22.12
C MET A 21 32.32 9.05 20.71
N GLN A 22 32.74 9.72 19.64
CA GLN A 22 32.56 9.23 18.26
C GLN A 22 33.37 7.95 17.97
N ARG A 23 34.55 7.77 18.59
CA ARG A 23 35.33 6.53 18.54
C ARG A 23 34.67 5.37 19.31
N ARG A 24 34.06 5.65 20.47
CA ARG A 24 33.28 4.67 21.26
C ARG A 24 31.98 4.23 20.57
N ALA A 25 31.33 5.11 19.81
CA ALA A 25 30.11 4.79 19.05
C ALA A 25 30.40 3.95 17.78
N ARG A 26 31.55 4.14 17.14
CA ARG A 26 31.97 3.33 15.96
C ARG A 26 32.51 1.94 16.33
N GLY A 27 32.98 1.73 17.56
CA GLY A 27 33.40 0.42 18.08
C GLY A 27 32.27 -0.51 18.54
N ARG A 28 31.10 0.04 18.94
CA ARG A 28 29.94 -0.75 19.37
C ARG A 28 29.08 -1.31 18.22
N ARG A 29 29.20 -0.75 17.01
CA ARG A 29 28.51 -1.25 15.79
C ARG A 29 29.18 -2.47 15.14
N ARG A 30 30.38 -2.88 15.58
CA ARG A 30 31.07 -4.09 15.07
C ARG A 30 31.04 -5.29 16.03
N VAL A 31 30.46 -5.15 17.23
CA VAL A 31 30.39 -6.23 18.24
C VAL A 31 28.97 -6.79 18.43
N LEU A 32 27.93 -6.16 17.87
CA LEU A 32 26.55 -6.70 17.88
C LEU A 32 26.18 -7.50 16.61
N LEU A 33 27.18 -7.84 15.77
CA LEU A 33 27.04 -8.80 14.66
C LEU A 33 27.76 -10.13 14.94
N ALA A 34 28.16 -10.40 16.20
CA ALA A 34 28.87 -11.62 16.59
C ALA A 34 28.27 -12.32 17.84
N ALA A 35 26.99 -12.08 18.15
CA ALA A 35 26.32 -12.70 19.31
C ALA A 35 24.89 -13.19 19.00
N ALA A 36 24.68 -13.73 17.80
CA ALA A 36 23.53 -14.60 17.49
C ALA A 36 23.93 -15.76 16.56
N VAL A 37 25.17 -16.22 16.68
CA VAL A 37 25.65 -17.48 16.11
C VAL A 37 26.43 -18.16 17.24
N VAL A 38 26.15 -19.43 17.48
CA VAL A 38 26.65 -20.32 18.56
C VAL A 38 25.81 -20.31 19.86
N VAL A 39 24.61 -20.88 19.82
CA VAL A 39 24.20 -22.00 20.71
C VAL A 39 23.13 -22.84 19.98
N VAL A 40 23.54 -23.69 19.03
CA VAL A 40 22.91 -25.01 18.81
C VAL A 40 24.01 -25.93 18.26
N VAL A 41 24.73 -26.60 19.16
CA VAL A 41 25.42 -27.85 18.81
C VAL A 41 24.66 -28.94 19.57
N ALA A 42 23.64 -29.49 18.91
CA ALA A 42 23.12 -30.80 19.21
C ALA A 42 23.26 -31.61 17.92
N VAL A 43 24.08 -32.65 18.01
CA VAL A 43 24.47 -33.55 16.94
C VAL A 43 23.24 -34.31 16.45
N GLY A 44 23.00 -34.21 15.14
CA GLY A 44 22.04 -35.03 14.41
C GLY A 44 22.52 -35.14 12.97
N THR A 45 23.25 -36.20 12.67
CA THR A 45 23.68 -36.54 11.31
C THR A 45 22.49 -36.86 10.43
N ALA A 46 22.19 -35.99 9.46
CA ALA A 46 21.39 -36.32 8.29
C ALA A 46 22.00 -35.62 7.07
N LEU A 47 22.62 -36.42 6.19
CA LEU A 47 23.04 -35.98 4.86
C LEU A 47 21.79 -35.70 4.02
N VAL A 48 21.56 -34.43 3.67
CA VAL A 48 20.73 -34.06 2.52
C VAL A 48 21.50 -33.02 1.72
N ALA A 49 21.88 -33.38 0.49
CA ALA A 49 22.57 -32.50 -0.43
C ALA A 49 21.61 -31.41 -0.92
N SER A 50 21.72 -30.20 -0.38
CA SER A 50 20.95 -29.04 -0.82
C SER A 50 21.63 -28.42 -2.04
N THR A 51 21.10 -28.70 -3.24
CA THR A 51 21.44 -27.94 -4.45
C THR A 51 21.04 -26.48 -4.25
N ILE A 52 22.02 -25.57 -4.36
CA ILE A 52 21.79 -24.12 -4.36
C ILE A 52 21.06 -23.78 -5.66
N THR A 53 19.74 -23.79 -5.63
CA THR A 53 18.94 -23.15 -6.70
C THR A 53 18.99 -21.66 -6.44
N ARG A 54 19.82 -20.97 -7.21
CA ARG A 54 19.72 -19.54 -7.47
C ARG A 54 18.25 -19.27 -7.82
N GLY A 55 17.56 -18.52 -6.97
CA GLY A 55 16.18 -18.14 -7.23
C GLY A 55 16.16 -17.24 -8.45
N ASP A 56 15.89 -17.82 -9.61
CA ASP A 56 15.39 -17.05 -10.74
C ASP A 56 14.09 -16.42 -10.24
N HIS A 57 14.08 -15.09 -10.15
CA HIS A 57 12.84 -14.34 -9.96
C HIS A 57 11.99 -14.63 -11.19
N VAL A 58 11.17 -15.68 -11.11
CA VAL A 58 10.09 -15.90 -12.06
C VAL A 58 9.25 -14.64 -11.95
N SER A 59 9.34 -13.78 -12.96
CA SER A 59 8.37 -12.71 -13.15
C SER A 59 7.02 -13.38 -13.25
N ALA A 60 6.31 -13.46 -12.14
CA ALA A 60 4.94 -13.89 -12.13
C ALA A 60 4.21 -12.89 -13.01
N THR A 61 3.74 -13.36 -14.17
CA THR A 61 2.76 -12.59 -14.92
C THR A 61 1.61 -12.34 -13.94
N PRO A 62 1.18 -11.08 -13.74
CA PRO A 62 0.12 -10.81 -12.77
C PRO A 62 -1.05 -11.72 -13.08
N GLU A 63 -1.46 -12.51 -12.09
CA GLU A 63 -2.57 -13.45 -12.22
C GLU A 63 -3.80 -12.72 -12.77
N ARG A 64 -4.67 -13.40 -13.52
CA ARG A 64 -5.86 -12.75 -14.05
C ARG A 64 -6.66 -12.09 -12.91
N ALA A 65 -7.23 -10.91 -13.15
CA ALA A 65 -8.07 -10.26 -12.16
C ALA A 65 -9.24 -11.19 -11.77
N THR A 66 -9.52 -11.31 -10.47
CA THR A 66 -10.55 -12.21 -9.98
C THR A 66 -11.95 -11.72 -10.38
N THR A 67 -12.79 -12.67 -10.81
CA THR A 67 -14.22 -12.49 -11.03
C THR A 67 -15.04 -13.26 -9.99
N ALA A 68 -14.46 -13.52 -8.82
CA ALA A 68 -15.16 -14.11 -7.69
C ALA A 68 -15.93 -13.05 -6.89
N ALA A 69 -16.91 -13.50 -6.10
CA ALA A 69 -17.54 -12.69 -5.07
C ALA A 69 -16.55 -12.41 -3.91
N PRO A 70 -16.75 -11.34 -3.12
CA PRO A 70 -15.92 -11.03 -1.96
C PRO A 70 -16.05 -12.11 -0.87
N PRO A 71 -15.07 -12.22 0.05
CA PRO A 71 -13.99 -11.26 0.31
C PRO A 71 -12.88 -11.27 -0.75
N TRP A 72 -12.36 -10.09 -1.07
CA TRP A 72 -11.21 -9.92 -1.96
C TRP A 72 -9.97 -9.56 -1.14
N PRO A 73 -9.05 -10.52 -0.88
CA PRO A 73 -7.86 -10.26 -0.07
C PRO A 73 -6.90 -9.29 -0.78
N ALA A 74 -5.92 -8.77 -0.04
CA ALA A 74 -4.79 -8.05 -0.63
C ALA A 74 -4.03 -8.95 -1.61
N PRO A 75 -3.43 -8.38 -2.68
CA PRO A 75 -2.67 -9.15 -3.66
C PRO A 75 -1.43 -9.82 -3.03
N SER A 76 -1.12 -11.05 -3.42
CA SER A 76 0.07 -11.77 -2.95
C SER A 76 1.39 -11.23 -3.53
N ASP A 77 1.33 -10.54 -4.67
CA ASP A 77 2.46 -9.82 -5.27
C ASP A 77 2.05 -8.38 -5.63
N PRO A 78 2.07 -7.46 -4.64
CA PRO A 78 1.70 -6.06 -4.85
C PRO A 78 2.57 -5.39 -5.92
N SER A 79 3.86 -5.71 -5.98
CA SER A 79 4.78 -5.11 -6.97
C SER A 79 4.44 -5.49 -8.40
N ALA A 80 4.15 -6.76 -8.67
CA ALA A 80 3.74 -7.19 -10.01
C ALA A 80 2.40 -6.56 -10.43
N ARG A 81 1.48 -6.40 -9.48
CA ARG A 81 0.17 -5.77 -9.71
C ARG A 81 0.26 -4.26 -9.94
N ALA A 82 1.10 -3.56 -9.19
CA ALA A 82 1.39 -2.14 -9.42
C ALA A 82 1.97 -1.93 -10.83
N GLN A 83 2.91 -2.77 -11.25
CA GLN A 83 3.44 -2.72 -12.61
C GLN A 83 2.34 -2.96 -13.67
N ALA A 84 1.42 -3.89 -13.41
CA ALA A 84 0.27 -4.14 -14.28
C ALA A 84 -0.67 -2.93 -14.40
N ALA A 85 -0.78 -2.13 -13.32
CA ALA A 85 -1.53 -0.87 -13.29
C ALA A 85 -0.77 0.30 -13.95
N GLY A 86 0.43 0.05 -14.49
CA GLY A 86 1.30 1.09 -15.06
C GLY A 86 1.99 1.95 -14.00
N LEU A 87 2.01 1.51 -12.75
CA LEU A 87 2.57 2.22 -11.61
C LEU A 87 3.93 1.64 -11.21
N LYS A 88 4.78 2.50 -10.67
CA LYS A 88 6.12 2.11 -10.19
C LYS A 88 6.07 1.98 -8.68
N VAL A 89 6.64 0.90 -8.17
CA VAL A 89 6.93 0.76 -6.73
C VAL A 89 8.21 1.53 -6.41
N ALA A 90 8.15 2.40 -5.41
CA ALA A 90 9.26 3.18 -4.91
C ALA A 90 9.42 2.97 -3.39
N GLY A 91 10.65 3.15 -2.89
CA GLY A 91 10.93 3.06 -1.44
C GLY A 91 10.60 4.32 -0.65
N MET A 92 10.10 5.37 -1.32
CA MET A 92 9.68 6.63 -0.72
C MET A 92 8.50 7.20 -1.49
N GLU A 93 7.59 7.83 -0.76
CA GLU A 93 6.39 8.50 -1.26
C GLU A 93 6.74 9.75 -2.07
N GLY A 94 5.90 10.07 -3.05
CA GLY A 94 6.00 11.31 -3.81
C GLY A 94 5.22 12.45 -3.16
N THR A 95 5.73 13.67 -3.24
CA THR A 95 5.12 14.84 -2.57
C THR A 95 4.53 15.88 -3.53
N ALA A 96 4.65 15.68 -4.85
CA ALA A 96 4.17 16.67 -5.82
C ALA A 96 2.65 16.63 -5.99
N LEU A 97 2.06 15.43 -5.88
CA LEU A 97 0.63 15.21 -5.74
C LEU A 97 0.43 14.31 -4.54
N HIS A 98 -0.36 14.77 -3.57
CA HIS A 98 -0.68 14.07 -2.34
C HIS A 98 -2.16 14.28 -2.06
N ILE A 99 -2.99 13.28 -2.33
CA ILE A 99 -4.44 13.36 -2.16
C ILE A 99 -5.00 12.08 -1.52
N HIS A 100 -6.12 12.21 -0.82
CA HIS A 100 -6.78 11.11 -0.10
C HIS A 100 -8.23 10.94 -0.54
N PRO A 101 -8.53 10.17 -1.61
CA PRO A 101 -9.89 9.72 -1.88
C PRO A 101 -10.31 8.59 -0.91
N HIS A 102 -11.60 8.36 -0.77
CA HIS A 102 -12.16 7.23 -0.03
C HIS A 102 -12.95 6.31 -0.96
N LEU A 103 -12.83 5.00 -0.76
CA LEU A 103 -13.58 3.97 -1.46
C LEU A 103 -14.36 3.10 -0.48
N SER A 104 -15.68 3.03 -0.68
CA SER A 104 -16.55 2.05 -0.04
C SER A 104 -17.20 1.12 -1.07
N ILE A 105 -17.40 -0.13 -0.67
CA ILE A 105 -18.08 -1.13 -1.48
C ILE A 105 -19.13 -1.83 -0.61
N SER A 106 -20.33 -2.06 -1.16
CA SER A 106 -21.34 -2.89 -0.50
C SER A 106 -22.02 -3.84 -1.47
N VAL A 107 -22.45 -5.00 -0.96
CA VAL A 107 -23.27 -6.00 -1.66
C VAL A 107 -24.51 -6.26 -0.81
N ASP A 108 -25.68 -5.98 -1.37
CA ASP A 108 -26.98 -6.13 -0.70
C ASP A 108 -27.01 -5.51 0.71
N GLY A 109 -26.45 -4.31 0.82
CA GLY A 109 -26.37 -3.54 2.08
C GLY A 109 -25.29 -4.02 3.05
N LYS A 110 -24.53 -5.08 2.74
CA LYS A 110 -23.40 -5.54 3.56
C LYS A 110 -22.10 -4.90 3.06
N PRO A 111 -21.27 -4.33 3.95
CA PRO A 111 -19.99 -3.75 3.55
C PRO A 111 -19.03 -4.84 3.05
N VAL A 112 -18.26 -4.51 2.02
CA VAL A 112 -17.15 -5.30 1.51
C VAL A 112 -15.85 -4.58 1.89
N THR A 113 -14.94 -5.29 2.55
CA THR A 113 -13.66 -4.74 2.98
C THR A 113 -12.78 -4.39 1.78
N VAL A 114 -12.33 -3.13 1.73
CA VAL A 114 -11.12 -2.73 0.99
C VAL A 114 -9.93 -3.06 1.88
N PRO A 115 -9.05 -4.00 1.50
CA PRO A 115 -7.96 -4.43 2.37
C PRO A 115 -6.86 -3.38 2.48
N ALA A 116 -6.14 -3.47 3.59
CA ALA A 116 -4.84 -2.84 3.76
C ALA A 116 -3.83 -3.37 2.73
N ASN A 117 -2.78 -2.58 2.46
CA ASN A 117 -1.61 -2.97 1.66
C ASN A 117 -1.90 -3.29 0.19
N ILE A 118 -2.95 -2.72 -0.39
CA ILE A 118 -3.02 -2.65 -1.87
C ILE A 118 -1.90 -1.70 -2.30
N GLY A 119 -1.06 -2.14 -3.24
CA GLY A 119 0.06 -1.34 -3.73
C GLY A 119 1.29 -1.27 -2.82
N ILE A 120 1.25 -1.89 -1.64
CA ILE A 120 2.37 -1.89 -0.68
C ILE A 120 3.05 -3.26 -0.66
N ASP A 121 4.31 -3.30 -1.08
CA ASP A 121 5.18 -4.46 -0.94
C ASP A 121 5.96 -4.38 0.38
N VAL A 122 5.33 -4.86 1.45
CA VAL A 122 5.90 -4.87 2.80
C VAL A 122 7.20 -5.67 2.87
N GLN A 123 7.34 -6.73 2.06
CA GLN A 123 8.53 -7.59 2.08
C GLN A 123 9.73 -6.91 1.43
N ARG A 124 9.51 -6.17 0.35
CA ARG A 124 10.57 -5.45 -0.39
C ARG A 124 10.75 -4.01 0.06
N GLY A 125 9.87 -3.50 0.91
CA GLY A 125 9.95 -2.14 1.48
C GLY A 125 9.68 -1.07 0.43
N GLY A 126 8.54 -1.15 -0.26
CA GLY A 126 8.13 -0.12 -1.21
C GLY A 126 6.63 -0.09 -1.43
N MET A 127 6.16 0.99 -2.05
CA MET A 127 4.76 1.18 -2.41
C MET A 127 4.62 1.87 -3.76
N SER A 128 3.50 1.62 -4.44
CA SER A 128 3.09 2.36 -5.62
C SER A 128 2.62 3.77 -5.24
N ALA A 129 2.52 4.65 -6.24
CA ALA A 129 1.96 5.99 -6.04
C ALA A 129 0.45 5.99 -5.75
N LEU A 130 -0.23 4.84 -5.77
CA LEU A 130 -1.65 4.66 -5.45
C LEU A 130 -1.82 3.43 -4.56
N HIS A 131 -2.05 3.60 -3.27
CA HIS A 131 -2.04 2.48 -2.32
C HIS A 131 -3.04 2.64 -1.16
N THR A 132 -3.15 1.63 -0.30
CA THR A 132 -3.93 1.66 0.95
C THR A 132 -3.07 1.25 2.14
N HIS A 133 -3.15 1.98 3.26
CA HIS A 133 -2.44 1.61 4.49
C HIS A 133 -3.23 0.65 5.38
N ASP A 134 -4.55 0.77 5.41
CA ASP A 134 -5.41 0.01 6.30
C ASP A 134 -6.75 -0.37 5.64
N THR A 135 -7.72 -0.82 6.45
CA THR A 135 -9.05 -1.24 5.98
C THR A 135 -10.11 -0.14 6.04
N SER A 136 -9.72 1.13 6.25
CA SER A 136 -10.65 2.27 6.27
C SER A 136 -11.28 2.53 4.90
N GLY A 137 -10.62 2.11 3.81
CA GLY A 137 -11.00 2.46 2.45
C GLY A 137 -10.36 3.76 1.95
N ILE A 138 -9.54 4.44 2.77
CA ILE A 138 -8.76 5.59 2.31
C ILE A 138 -7.71 5.11 1.30
N LEU A 139 -7.73 5.75 0.15
CA LEU A 139 -6.73 5.61 -0.90
C LEU A 139 -5.70 6.71 -0.71
N HIS A 140 -4.44 6.39 -0.90
CA HIS A 140 -3.34 7.34 -0.90
C HIS A 140 -2.86 7.50 -2.33
N VAL A 141 -2.86 8.74 -2.84
CA VAL A 141 -2.16 9.07 -4.08
C VAL A 141 -1.01 10.00 -3.77
N GLU A 142 0.20 9.47 -3.83
CA GLU A 142 1.43 10.12 -3.40
C GLU A 142 2.47 10.03 -4.52
N SER A 143 2.36 10.94 -5.47
CA SER A 143 3.13 10.91 -6.71
C SER A 143 4.20 12.00 -6.73
N ALA A 144 5.35 11.65 -7.32
CA ALA A 144 6.42 12.59 -7.62
C ALA A 144 6.07 13.54 -8.80
N LYS A 145 4.91 13.34 -9.43
CA LYS A 145 4.40 14.14 -10.55
C LYS A 145 2.92 14.46 -10.36
N ILE A 146 2.50 15.60 -10.87
CA ILE A 146 1.08 15.94 -10.96
C ILE A 146 0.52 15.29 -12.23
N GLU A 147 -0.22 14.22 -12.06
CA GLU A 147 -0.87 13.47 -13.14
C GLU A 147 -2.20 12.86 -12.65
N PRO A 148 -3.15 12.53 -13.54
CA PRO A 148 -4.40 11.93 -13.13
C PRO A 148 -4.22 10.47 -12.69
N PHE A 149 -4.86 10.11 -11.60
CA PHE A 149 -5.01 8.71 -11.15
C PHE A 149 -6.47 8.27 -11.30
N MET A 150 -6.68 7.00 -11.60
CA MET A 150 -7.98 6.42 -11.89
C MET A 150 -8.29 5.28 -10.93
N LEU A 151 -9.56 5.11 -10.58
CA LEU A 151 -10.04 3.99 -9.77
C LEU A 151 -9.63 2.62 -10.36
N GLY A 152 -9.58 2.52 -11.69
CA GLY A 152 -9.08 1.33 -12.37
C GLY A 152 -7.66 0.91 -12.03
N GLN A 153 -6.79 1.86 -11.74
CA GLN A 153 -5.41 1.53 -11.36
C GLN A 153 -5.42 0.81 -10.02
N LEU A 154 -6.19 1.30 -9.03
CA LEU A 154 -6.35 0.62 -7.74
C LEU A 154 -6.88 -0.81 -7.92
N PHE A 155 -7.94 -1.01 -8.71
CA PHE A 155 -8.50 -2.35 -8.92
C PHE A 155 -7.54 -3.28 -9.66
N THR A 156 -6.71 -2.73 -10.55
CA THR A 156 -5.62 -3.47 -11.20
C THR A 156 -4.54 -3.87 -10.19
N GLU A 157 -4.18 -2.97 -9.27
CA GLU A 157 -3.26 -3.27 -8.17
C GLU A 157 -3.84 -4.33 -7.21
N TRP A 158 -5.13 -4.22 -6.89
CA TRP A 158 -5.84 -5.15 -6.02
C TRP A 158 -6.02 -6.53 -6.69
N GLY A 159 -6.10 -6.57 -8.02
CA GLY A 159 -6.34 -7.79 -8.78
C GLY A 159 -7.81 -8.20 -8.81
N VAL A 160 -8.74 -7.26 -8.68
CA VAL A 160 -10.19 -7.46 -8.78
C VAL A 160 -10.68 -6.93 -10.12
N ALA A 161 -11.49 -7.70 -10.85
CA ALA A 161 -11.98 -7.27 -12.16
C ALA A 161 -12.81 -5.98 -12.02
N LEU A 162 -12.49 -4.96 -12.82
CA LEU A 162 -13.24 -3.71 -12.89
C LEU A 162 -13.40 -3.32 -14.35
N HIS A 163 -14.62 -3.44 -14.86
CA HIS A 163 -14.99 -2.99 -16.20
C HIS A 163 -16.25 -2.14 -16.10
N ASP A 164 -16.67 -1.55 -17.22
CA ASP A 164 -17.94 -0.83 -17.22
C ASP A 164 -19.05 -1.78 -16.74
N ARG A 165 -19.74 -1.37 -15.68
CA ARG A 165 -20.83 -2.13 -15.04
C ARG A 165 -20.43 -3.48 -14.43
N GLN A 166 -19.15 -3.73 -14.17
CA GLN A 166 -18.65 -4.94 -13.52
C GLN A 166 -17.70 -4.64 -12.36
N VAL A 167 -17.88 -5.36 -11.25
CA VAL A 167 -16.97 -5.34 -10.08
C VAL A 167 -16.79 -6.76 -9.55
N GLY A 168 -15.57 -7.29 -9.66
CA GLY A 168 -15.26 -8.68 -9.37
C GLY A 168 -16.19 -9.62 -10.14
N GLY A 169 -16.92 -10.45 -9.40
CA GLY A 169 -17.92 -11.33 -9.98
C GLY A 169 -19.22 -10.66 -10.41
N TYR A 170 -19.57 -9.46 -9.93
CA TYR A 170 -20.88 -8.87 -10.17
C TYR A 170 -20.91 -8.10 -11.47
N VAL A 171 -21.88 -8.40 -12.34
CA VAL A 171 -22.06 -7.77 -13.66
C VAL A 171 -23.49 -7.27 -13.76
N ASP A 172 -23.69 -5.96 -13.93
CA ASP A 172 -25.04 -5.37 -13.94
C ASP A 172 -25.91 -5.96 -15.06
N GLY A 173 -27.00 -6.61 -14.68
CA GLY A 173 -27.92 -7.33 -15.57
C GLY A 173 -27.70 -8.84 -15.61
N GLU A 174 -26.62 -9.37 -15.03
CA GLU A 174 -26.41 -10.82 -14.88
C GLU A 174 -26.77 -11.27 -13.47
N ARG A 175 -27.37 -12.47 -13.32
CA ARG A 175 -27.77 -13.03 -12.01
C ARG A 175 -28.62 -12.07 -11.14
N ASN A 176 -29.34 -11.14 -11.78
CA ASN A 176 -30.05 -10.04 -11.14
C ASN A 176 -29.13 -9.10 -10.35
N ASP A 177 -27.85 -8.98 -10.67
CA ASP A 177 -26.96 -7.99 -10.07
C ASP A 177 -27.24 -6.60 -10.64
N ARG A 178 -27.10 -5.58 -9.80
CA ARG A 178 -27.16 -4.16 -10.16
C ARG A 178 -25.97 -3.44 -9.57
N VAL A 179 -25.03 -3.02 -10.42
CA VAL A 179 -23.87 -2.21 -10.01
C VAL A 179 -24.21 -0.73 -10.17
N THR A 180 -24.18 0.02 -9.07
CA THR A 180 -24.39 1.47 -9.07
C THR A 180 -23.23 2.16 -8.40
N VAL A 181 -22.74 3.24 -9.01
CA VAL A 181 -21.63 4.03 -8.46
C VAL A 181 -22.13 5.40 -8.05
N PHE A 182 -21.69 5.83 -6.87
CA PHE A 182 -21.89 7.17 -6.34
C PHE A 182 -20.54 7.86 -6.17
N VAL A 183 -20.52 9.16 -6.44
CA VAL A 183 -19.41 10.06 -6.16
C VAL A 183 -19.97 11.21 -5.34
N ASP A 184 -19.43 11.42 -4.14
CA ASP A 184 -19.87 12.43 -3.18
C ASP A 184 -21.39 12.37 -2.91
N GLY A 185 -21.88 11.14 -2.69
CA GLY A 185 -23.28 10.83 -2.42
C GLY A 185 -24.21 10.92 -3.64
N LYS A 186 -23.72 11.32 -4.82
CA LYS A 186 -24.52 11.46 -6.04
C LYS A 186 -24.24 10.32 -7.00
N ARG A 187 -25.30 9.72 -7.54
CA ARG A 187 -25.17 8.69 -8.57
C ARG A 187 -24.46 9.28 -9.78
N THR A 188 -23.45 8.60 -10.28
CA THR A 188 -22.71 8.99 -11.48
C THR A 188 -23.01 8.06 -12.66
N SER A 189 -22.84 8.57 -13.87
CA SER A 189 -22.82 7.80 -15.12
C SER A 189 -21.40 7.63 -15.68
N THR A 190 -20.37 8.11 -14.97
CA THR A 190 -18.96 7.90 -15.37
C THR A 190 -18.70 6.40 -15.47
N PRO A 191 -18.30 5.88 -16.65
CA PRO A 191 -18.03 4.45 -16.81
C PRO A 191 -16.90 3.98 -15.91
N LEU A 192 -17.06 2.79 -15.32
CA LEU A 192 -15.92 2.09 -14.75
C LEU A 192 -15.02 1.60 -15.89
N PRO A 193 -13.69 1.55 -15.72
CA PRO A 193 -12.94 1.87 -14.50
C PRO A 193 -12.42 3.34 -14.44
N THR A 194 -13.04 4.27 -15.17
CA THR A 194 -12.45 5.58 -15.54
C THR A 194 -12.71 6.73 -14.55
N ILE A 195 -13.17 6.43 -13.34
CA ILE A 195 -13.38 7.47 -12.32
C ILE A 195 -12.02 8.04 -11.91
N ARG A 196 -11.84 9.34 -12.17
CA ARG A 196 -10.66 10.08 -11.74
C ARG A 196 -10.71 10.33 -10.24
N LEU A 197 -9.62 9.99 -9.56
CA LEU A 197 -9.43 10.21 -8.14
C LEU A 197 -9.13 11.69 -7.85
N GLN A 198 -9.81 12.23 -6.85
CA GLN A 198 -9.66 13.60 -6.36
C GLN A 198 -9.52 13.62 -4.84
N ASP A 199 -8.96 14.70 -4.31
CA ASP A 199 -8.75 14.85 -2.87
C ASP A 199 -10.07 14.89 -2.11
N HIS A 200 -10.14 14.12 -1.02
CA HIS A 200 -11.32 13.93 -0.17
C HIS A 200 -12.61 13.57 -0.91
N GLN A 201 -12.49 12.98 -2.11
CA GLN A 201 -13.61 12.45 -2.88
C GLN A 201 -14.11 11.15 -2.26
N ASP A 202 -15.43 11.00 -2.09
CA ASP A 202 -16.03 9.76 -1.59
C ASP A 202 -16.65 8.96 -2.73
N ILE A 203 -16.07 7.79 -3.03
CA ILE A 203 -16.53 6.89 -4.07
C ILE A 203 -17.20 5.68 -3.41
N ALA A 204 -18.45 5.43 -3.78
CA ALA A 204 -19.17 4.26 -3.31
C ALA A 204 -19.62 3.37 -4.48
N ILE A 205 -19.24 2.10 -4.43
CA ILE A 205 -19.75 1.06 -5.32
C ILE A 205 -20.81 0.27 -4.55
N VAL A 206 -22.06 0.40 -4.97
CA VAL A 206 -23.21 -0.25 -4.34
C VAL A 206 -23.75 -1.31 -5.30
N ILE A 207 -23.64 -2.56 -4.88
CA ILE A 207 -24.11 -3.72 -5.62
C ILE A 207 -25.38 -4.22 -4.92
N THR A 208 -26.47 -4.35 -5.66
CA THR A 208 -27.74 -4.84 -5.13
C THR A 208 -28.34 -5.90 -6.05
N THR A 209 -29.28 -6.67 -5.53
CA THR A 209 -30.22 -7.43 -6.36
C THR A 209 -31.10 -6.46 -7.18
N ALA A 210 -31.48 -6.86 -8.40
CA ALA A 210 -32.30 -6.09 -9.31
C ALA A 210 -33.70 -5.89 -8.72
N GLY A 211 -34.22 -4.67 -8.84
CA GLY A 211 -35.47 -4.26 -8.19
C GLY A 211 -35.28 -3.64 -6.80
N THR A 212 -34.11 -3.79 -6.18
CA THR A 212 -33.73 -2.99 -5.00
C THR A 212 -33.24 -1.63 -5.45
N THR A 213 -33.72 -0.56 -4.80
CA THR A 213 -33.20 0.79 -5.02
C THR A 213 -31.83 0.92 -4.34
N PRO A 214 -30.73 1.13 -5.08
CA PRO A 214 -29.43 1.38 -4.49
C PRO A 214 -29.42 2.77 -3.82
N THR A 215 -28.93 2.82 -2.59
CA THR A 215 -28.82 4.06 -1.80
C THR A 215 -27.35 4.38 -1.60
N ALA A 216 -26.99 5.66 -1.75
CA ALA A 216 -25.64 6.12 -1.42
C ALA A 216 -25.37 5.88 0.08
N PRO A 217 -24.15 5.47 0.48
CA PRO A 217 -23.80 5.44 1.89
C PRO A 217 -23.80 6.86 2.48
N ALA A 218 -23.74 6.94 3.82
CA ALA A 218 -23.43 8.19 4.47
C ALA A 218 -22.06 8.69 3.99
N PRO A 219 -21.88 10.01 3.80
CA PRO A 219 -20.59 10.56 3.43
C PRO A 219 -19.49 10.14 4.41
N PHE A 220 -18.30 9.84 3.89
CA PHE A 220 -17.14 9.59 4.74
C PHE A 220 -16.82 10.79 5.64
N ASP A 221 -16.57 10.52 6.92
CA ASP A 221 -16.23 11.55 7.90
C ASP A 221 -14.73 11.83 7.90
N TRP A 222 -14.32 12.79 7.08
CA TRP A 222 -12.94 13.26 7.00
C TRP A 222 -12.43 13.93 8.28
N SER A 223 -13.30 14.32 9.22
CA SER A 223 -12.85 14.90 10.49
C SER A 223 -12.20 13.88 11.43
N ALA A 224 -12.48 12.59 11.20
CA ALA A 224 -11.90 11.48 11.95
C ALA A 224 -10.64 10.90 11.30
N ALA A 225 -10.35 11.26 10.04
CA ALA A 225 -9.13 10.87 9.33
C ALA A 225 -8.02 11.88 9.66
N GLY A 226 -7.34 11.66 10.78
CA GLY A 226 -6.24 12.50 11.28
C GLY A 226 -4.91 11.76 11.31
#